data_AF-A0A519GZL7-F1
#
_entry.id   AF-A0A519GZL7-F1
#
_cell.length_a   1.000
_cell.length_b   1.000
_cell.length_c   1.000
_cell.angle_alpha   90.00
_cell.angle_beta   90.00
_cell.angle_gamma   90.00
#
_symmetry.space_group_name_H-M   'P 1'
#
loop_
_entity.id
_entity.type
_entity.pdbx_description
1 polymer ?
#
loop_
_entity_poly.entity_id
_entity_poly.type
_entity_poly.pdbx_seq_one_letter_code
_entity_poly.pdbx_strand_id
1 'polypeptide(L)'
;MLAPLRLSATAPEEGETVPPVGITELLGIESVAGVGPELWRPRSTRDFLRVPVGLDDLGAPVLLDLKESAELGMGPHGICIGATGSGKSEMLRTLVLALALSHPPEDLSMVLVDYKGGAAFAPFAGLPHVAGLIDNLADDPQLVERARTSINGEVVRRQELLRDAGSLPSISHYRQLRRERPDLAPMPHLFVVIDEFGELLTAEPEFVD
;
A
#
# COMPACT_ATOMS: atom_id res chain seq x y z
N MET A 1 -11.91 5.86 -10.69
CA MET A 1 -13.04 6.67 -10.18
C MET A 1 -13.31 6.19 -8.77
N LEU A 2 -12.99 6.99 -7.76
CA LEU A 2 -13.04 6.56 -6.36
C LEU A 2 -14.46 6.36 -5.80
N ALA A 3 -14.63 5.33 -4.99
CA ALA A 3 -15.87 5.09 -4.25
C ALA A 3 -15.93 5.98 -2.98
N PRO A 4 -17.03 6.70 -2.72
CA PRO A 4 -17.18 7.52 -1.51
C PRO A 4 -17.25 6.64 -0.25
N LEU A 5 -16.49 7.00 0.78
CA LEU A 5 -16.51 6.31 2.07
C LEU A 5 -17.76 6.74 2.85
N ARG A 6 -18.61 5.78 3.24
CA ARG A 6 -19.75 6.01 4.14
C ARG A 6 -19.51 5.35 5.49
N LEU A 7 -19.59 6.15 6.56
CA LEU A 7 -19.62 5.67 7.94
C LEU A 7 -21.02 5.92 8.52
N SER A 8 -21.93 4.95 8.42
CA SER A 8 -22.98 4.68 9.44
C SER A 8 -23.98 3.63 8.96
N ALA A 9 -24.45 2.80 9.90
CA ALA A 9 -25.46 1.77 9.68
C ALA A 9 -26.92 2.27 9.85
N THR A 10 -27.17 3.57 10.10
CA THR A 10 -28.53 4.11 10.26
C THR A 10 -28.55 5.63 10.06
N ALA A 11 -28.96 6.11 8.87
CA ALA A 11 -29.48 7.47 8.65
C ALA A 11 -30.25 7.52 7.31
N PRO A 12 -31.31 8.34 7.20
CA PRO A 12 -32.33 8.23 6.16
C PRO A 12 -31.83 8.69 4.77
N GLU A 13 -32.50 8.20 3.74
CA GLU A 13 -32.25 8.55 2.33
C GLU A 13 -32.47 10.05 2.07
N GLU A 14 -31.73 10.58 1.09
CA GLU A 14 -31.68 11.97 0.60
C GLU A 14 -30.67 12.90 1.29
N GLY A 15 -29.40 12.78 0.88
CA GLY A 15 -28.35 13.77 1.12
C GLY A 15 -27.39 13.80 -0.08
N GLU A 16 -27.10 15.00 -0.61
CA GLU A 16 -26.26 15.26 -1.79
C GLU A 16 -25.03 14.34 -1.84
N THR A 17 -24.91 13.58 -2.93
CA THR A 17 -23.73 12.77 -3.19
C THR A 17 -22.53 13.71 -3.31
N VAL A 18 -21.54 13.57 -2.42
CA VAL A 18 -20.22 14.19 -2.61
C VAL A 18 -19.74 13.77 -4.01
N PRO A 19 -19.45 14.73 -4.91
CA PRO A 19 -19.05 14.40 -6.27
C PRO A 19 -17.77 13.56 -6.27
N PRO A 20 -17.60 12.64 -7.23
CA PRO A 20 -16.42 11.79 -7.28
C PRO A 20 -15.15 12.65 -7.43
N VAL A 21 -14.23 12.53 -6.48
CA VAL A 21 -12.98 13.29 -6.44
C VAL A 21 -11.87 12.48 -7.11
N GLY A 22 -11.08 13.15 -7.96
CA GLY A 22 -9.92 12.55 -8.60
C GLY A 22 -8.77 12.34 -7.61
N ILE A 23 -7.97 11.29 -7.80
CA ILE A 23 -6.79 11.05 -6.95
C ILE A 23 -5.77 12.20 -7.02
N THR A 24 -5.66 12.85 -8.17
CA THR A 24 -4.81 14.02 -8.36
C THR A 24 -5.30 15.19 -7.53
N GLU A 25 -6.62 15.39 -7.46
CA GLU A 25 -7.24 16.43 -6.64
C GLU A 25 -7.02 16.16 -5.15
N LEU A 26 -7.20 14.91 -4.69
CA LEU A 26 -6.88 14.51 -3.31
C LEU A 26 -5.41 14.75 -2.92
N LEU A 27 -4.49 14.58 -3.88
CA LEU A 27 -3.06 14.77 -3.69
C LEU A 27 -2.58 16.20 -3.98
N GLY A 28 -3.46 17.09 -4.45
CA GLY A 28 -3.09 18.43 -4.89
C GLY A 28 -2.16 18.47 -6.10
N ILE A 29 -2.22 17.47 -6.98
CA ILE A 29 -1.44 17.35 -8.20
C ILE A 29 -2.18 18.06 -9.34
N GLU A 30 -1.61 19.18 -9.80
CA GLU A 30 -2.19 20.01 -10.87
C GLU A 30 -2.12 19.35 -12.26
N SER A 31 -1.16 18.45 -12.50
CA SER A 31 -0.99 17.76 -13.78
C SER A 31 -0.35 16.37 -13.64
N VAL A 32 -0.90 15.38 -14.34
CA VAL A 32 -0.39 14.00 -14.42
C VAL A 32 0.71 13.86 -15.47
N ALA A 33 0.85 14.84 -16.37
CA ALA A 33 1.87 14.80 -17.43
C ALA A 33 3.32 14.92 -16.90
N GLY A 34 3.48 15.25 -15.61
CA GLY A 34 4.74 15.30 -14.87
C GLY A 34 4.73 14.43 -13.62
N VAL A 35 4.22 13.20 -13.72
CA VAL A 35 4.45 12.21 -12.66
C VAL A 35 5.87 11.69 -12.80
N GLY A 36 6.77 12.25 -11.98
CA GLY A 36 8.19 11.93 -11.95
C GLY A 36 8.83 12.29 -10.61
N PRO A 37 10.18 12.23 -10.51
CA PRO A 37 10.93 12.57 -9.30
C PRO A 37 10.58 13.92 -8.68
N GLU A 38 10.07 14.87 -9.46
CA GLU A 38 9.58 16.18 -9.04
C GLU A 38 8.45 16.14 -8.00
N LEU A 39 7.64 15.07 -7.99
CA LEU A 39 6.58 14.83 -6.99
C LEU A 39 7.13 14.20 -5.71
N TRP A 40 8.25 13.48 -5.79
CA TRP A 40 8.85 12.74 -4.68
C TRP A 40 9.76 13.61 -3.81
N ARG A 41 9.26 14.79 -3.42
CA ARG A 41 9.96 15.63 -2.46
C ARG A 41 10.08 14.90 -1.12
N PRO A 42 11.22 15.04 -0.40
CA PRO A 42 11.38 14.44 0.91
C PRO A 42 10.21 14.78 1.84
N ARG A 43 9.57 13.75 2.39
CA ARG A 43 8.43 13.91 3.31
C ARG A 43 8.91 14.01 4.75
N SER A 44 8.16 14.75 5.56
CA SER A 44 8.35 14.78 7.01
C SER A 44 8.14 13.37 7.61
N THR A 45 8.66 13.13 8.82
CA THR A 45 8.39 11.87 9.55
C THR A 45 6.89 11.64 9.73
N ARG A 46 6.10 12.70 9.92
CA ARG A 46 4.65 12.60 10.11
C ARG A 46 3.92 12.21 8.82
N ASP A 47 4.36 12.73 7.69
CA ASP A 47 3.68 12.56 6.40
C ASP A 47 4.18 11.35 5.59
N PHE A 48 5.26 10.69 6.05
CA PHE A 48 5.75 9.46 5.45
C PHE A 48 4.74 8.32 5.65
N LEU A 49 4.47 7.55 4.60
CA LEU A 49 3.44 6.49 4.53
C LEU A 49 2.03 6.93 4.97
N ARG A 50 1.76 8.24 4.90
CA ARG A 50 0.46 8.84 5.22
C ARG A 50 -0.13 9.49 3.98
N VAL A 51 -1.23 8.95 3.48
CA VAL A 51 -1.82 9.33 2.19
C VAL A 51 -3.35 9.47 2.26
N PRO A 52 -3.95 10.36 1.46
CA PRO A 52 -5.40 10.45 1.34
C PRO A 52 -5.97 9.27 0.56
N VAL A 53 -7.13 8.79 1.00
CA VAL A 53 -7.87 7.69 0.34
C VAL A 53 -9.29 8.09 -0.08
N GLY A 54 -9.77 9.25 0.34
CA GLY A 54 -11.09 9.78 0.03
C GLY A 54 -11.38 11.06 0.80
N LEU A 55 -12.63 11.50 0.78
CA LEU A 55 -13.15 12.60 1.60
C LEU A 55 -14.18 12.06 2.61
N ASP A 56 -14.31 12.75 3.74
CA ASP A 56 -15.40 12.55 4.69
C ASP A 56 -16.67 13.32 4.25
N ASP A 57 -17.71 13.24 5.09
CA ASP A 57 -18.99 13.91 4.88
C ASP A 57 -18.92 15.44 4.94
N LEU A 58 -17.82 15.99 5.48
CA LEU A 58 -17.53 17.42 5.54
C LEU A 58 -16.61 17.87 4.39
N GLY A 59 -16.22 16.94 3.51
CA GLY A 59 -15.30 17.21 2.41
C GLY A 59 -13.83 17.29 2.82
N ALA A 60 -13.48 16.91 4.05
CA ALA A 60 -12.10 16.86 4.49
C ALA A 60 -11.42 15.55 4.07
N PRO A 61 -10.11 15.55 3.73
CA PRO A 61 -9.42 14.34 3.33
C PRO A 61 -9.36 13.29 4.45
N VAL A 62 -9.81 12.08 4.14
CA VAL A 62 -9.59 10.89 4.97
C VAL A 62 -8.20 10.36 4.68
N LEU A 63 -7.34 10.37 5.70
CA LEU A 63 -5.94 9.98 5.60
C LEU A 63 -5.73 8.59 6.20
N LEU A 64 -5.05 7.71 5.47
CA LEU A 64 -4.56 6.44 5.97
C LEU A 64 -3.08 6.59 6.33
N ASP A 65 -2.71 6.21 7.55
CA ASP A 65 -1.33 6.27 8.05
C ASP A 65 -0.81 4.87 8.38
N LEU A 66 0.00 4.31 7.48
CA LEU A 66 0.50 2.93 7.56
C LEU A 66 1.72 2.75 8.47
N LYS A 67 2.12 3.81 9.19
CA LYS A 67 3.22 3.71 10.15
C LYS A 67 2.82 2.92 11.39
N GLU A 68 3.84 2.45 12.12
CA GLU A 68 3.65 1.81 13.41
C GLU A 68 3.01 2.78 14.43
N SER A 69 2.30 2.25 15.42
CA SER A 69 1.69 3.05 16.48
C SER A 69 2.73 3.84 17.28
N ALA A 70 3.96 3.32 17.41
CA ALA A 70 5.09 4.01 18.03
C ALA A 70 5.50 5.29 17.27
N GLU A 71 5.17 5.39 15.98
CA GLU A 71 5.38 6.55 15.12
C GLU A 71 4.08 7.37 14.91
N LEU A 72 3.09 7.18 15.80
CA LEU A 72 1.76 7.81 15.76
C LEU A 72 0.92 7.43 14.52
N GLY A 73 1.25 6.30 13.88
CA GLY A 73 0.47 5.74 12.77
C GLY A 73 -0.73 4.92 13.23
N MET A 74 -1.48 4.37 12.28
CA MET A 74 -2.65 3.51 12.54
C MET A 74 -2.26 2.04 12.73
N GLY A 75 -0.97 1.70 12.61
CA GLY A 75 -0.44 0.34 12.67
C GLY A 75 0.08 -0.12 11.31
N PRO A 76 1.04 -1.07 11.28
CA PRO A 76 1.72 -1.48 10.06
C PRO A 76 0.89 -2.44 9.17
N HIS A 77 -0.18 -3.02 9.72
CA HIS A 77 -1.04 -3.99 9.05
C HIS A 77 -2.51 -3.61 9.23
N GLY A 78 -3.31 -3.87 8.20
CA GLY A 78 -4.74 -3.55 8.20
C GLY A 78 -5.53 -4.55 7.38
N ILE A 79 -6.85 -4.52 7.56
CA ILE A 79 -7.81 -5.35 6.82
C ILE A 79 -8.85 -4.46 6.16
N CYS A 80 -9.14 -4.72 4.88
CA CYS A 80 -10.19 -4.04 4.13
C CYS A 80 -11.27 -5.05 3.77
N ILE A 81 -12.48 -4.86 4.30
CA ILE A 81 -13.61 -5.75 4.09
C ILE A 81 -14.70 -4.99 3.35
N GLY A 82 -15.22 -5.56 2.27
CA GLY A 82 -16.31 -4.99 1.52
C GLY A 82 -16.95 -6.02 0.61
N ALA A 83 -18.28 -6.01 0.54
CA ALA A 83 -19.03 -6.88 -0.37
C ALA A 83 -18.76 -6.51 -1.84
N THR A 84 -19.10 -7.40 -2.78
CA THR A 84 -19.04 -7.10 -4.21
C THR A 84 -19.81 -5.82 -4.54
N GLY A 85 -19.18 -4.92 -5.29
CA GLY A 85 -19.76 -3.62 -5.64
C GLY A 85 -19.59 -2.51 -4.59
N SER A 86 -19.05 -2.80 -3.40
CA SER A 86 -18.80 -1.79 -2.36
C SER A 86 -17.66 -0.80 -2.67
N GLY A 87 -16.85 -1.08 -3.70
CA GLY A 87 -15.71 -0.26 -4.07
C GLY A 87 -14.37 -0.68 -3.45
N LYS A 88 -14.28 -1.83 -2.77
CA LYS A 88 -13.02 -2.37 -2.20
C LYS A 88 -11.84 -2.31 -3.18
N SER A 89 -11.95 -2.90 -4.37
CA SER A 89 -10.84 -2.92 -5.34
C SER A 89 -10.44 -1.51 -5.80
N GLU A 90 -11.39 -0.59 -5.89
CA GLU A 90 -11.09 0.80 -6.23
C GLU A 90 -10.39 1.55 -5.09
N MET A 91 -10.79 1.29 -3.85
CA MET A 91 -10.10 1.82 -2.67
C MET A 91 -8.65 1.32 -2.59
N LEU A 92 -8.42 0.02 -2.84
CA LEU A 92 -7.08 -0.57 -2.89
C LEU A 92 -6.23 0.05 -4.02
N ARG A 93 -6.79 0.20 -5.23
CA ARG A 93 -6.12 0.89 -6.34
C ARG A 93 -5.74 2.33 -5.99
N THR A 94 -6.62 3.05 -5.31
CA THR A 94 -6.33 4.41 -4.86
C THR A 94 -5.23 4.44 -3.83
N LEU A 95 -5.23 3.53 -2.87
CA LEU A 95 -4.16 3.47 -1.87
C LEU A 95 -2.79 3.21 -2.55
N VAL A 96 -2.73 2.23 -3.45
CA VAL A 96 -1.54 1.92 -4.25
C VAL A 96 -1.06 3.15 -5.02
N LEU A 97 -1.98 3.81 -5.74
CA LEU A 97 -1.63 4.98 -6.54
C LEU A 97 -1.21 6.18 -5.68
N ALA A 98 -1.91 6.45 -4.57
CA ALA A 98 -1.59 7.52 -3.65
C ALA A 98 -0.19 7.36 -3.06
N LEU A 99 0.18 6.13 -2.70
CA LEU A 99 1.50 5.80 -2.20
C LEU A 99 2.58 5.95 -3.29
N ALA A 100 2.36 5.43 -4.49
CA ALA A 100 3.31 5.52 -5.61
C ALA A 100 3.55 6.97 -6.07
N LEU A 101 2.51 7.81 -6.05
CA LEU A 101 2.61 9.22 -6.40
C LEU A 101 3.33 10.05 -5.32
N SER A 102 3.32 9.59 -4.05
CA SER A 102 3.86 10.36 -2.92
C SER A 102 5.23 9.89 -2.43
N HIS A 103 5.70 8.71 -2.85
CA HIS A 103 6.97 8.12 -2.41
C HIS A 103 7.81 7.69 -3.60
N PRO A 104 9.14 7.87 -3.58
CA PRO A 104 10.01 7.29 -4.61
C PRO A 104 10.19 5.77 -4.41
N PRO A 105 10.53 5.01 -5.47
CA PRO A 105 10.72 3.56 -5.39
C PRO A 105 11.88 3.13 -4.46
N GLU A 106 12.79 4.05 -4.13
CA GLU A 106 13.85 3.82 -3.14
C GLU A 106 13.36 3.80 -1.68
N ASP A 107 12.21 4.43 -1.41
CA ASP A 107 11.59 4.49 -0.08
C ASP A 107 10.43 3.49 0.05
N LEU A 108 9.81 3.10 -1.06
CA LEU A 108 8.63 2.23 -1.07
C LEU A 108 8.67 1.23 -2.24
N SER A 109 8.43 -0.04 -1.91
CA SER A 109 8.28 -1.15 -2.84
C SER A 109 6.96 -1.87 -2.55
N MET A 110 6.33 -2.44 -3.57
CA MET A 110 5.00 -3.03 -3.49
C MET A 110 4.98 -4.44 -4.05
N VAL A 111 4.24 -5.32 -3.37
CA VAL A 111 3.83 -6.64 -3.89
C VAL A 111 2.31 -6.66 -3.92
N LEU A 112 1.75 -6.86 -5.10
CA LEU A 112 0.31 -6.80 -5.35
C LEU A 112 -0.17 -8.20 -5.73
N VAL A 113 -1.11 -8.74 -4.97
CA VAL A 113 -1.61 -10.11 -5.10
C VAL A 113 -3.11 -10.06 -5.34
N ASP A 114 -3.56 -10.69 -6.42
CA ASP A 114 -4.98 -10.84 -6.77
C ASP A 114 -5.30 -12.34 -6.85
N TYR A 115 -5.97 -12.88 -5.82
CA TYR A 115 -6.15 -14.32 -5.69
C TYR A 115 -7.06 -14.92 -6.78
N LYS A 116 -8.16 -14.24 -7.15
CA LYS A 116 -9.16 -14.73 -8.12
C LYS A 116 -8.95 -14.21 -9.55
N GLY A 117 -7.90 -13.44 -9.81
CA GLY A 117 -7.61 -12.91 -11.15
C GLY A 117 -8.53 -11.76 -11.57
N GLY A 118 -8.98 -10.92 -10.62
CA GLY A 118 -9.83 -9.75 -10.86
C GLY A 118 -9.18 -8.60 -11.65
N ALA A 119 -7.95 -8.79 -12.15
CA ALA A 119 -7.10 -7.79 -12.80
C ALA A 119 -7.05 -6.47 -12.01
N ALA A 120 -7.22 -6.53 -10.67
CA ALA A 120 -7.34 -5.36 -9.83
C ALA A 120 -6.10 -4.47 -9.95
N PHE A 121 -4.95 -5.12 -10.04
CA PHE A 121 -3.64 -4.48 -10.03
C PHE A 121 -2.88 -4.55 -11.36
N ALA A 122 -3.44 -5.18 -12.39
CA ALA A 122 -2.81 -5.27 -13.72
C ALA A 122 -2.36 -3.90 -14.29
N PRO A 123 -3.11 -2.79 -14.12
CA PRO A 123 -2.66 -1.47 -14.57
C PRO A 123 -1.36 -0.96 -13.92
N PHE A 124 -0.96 -1.51 -12.78
CA PHE A 124 0.21 -1.07 -12.02
C PHE A 124 1.50 -1.83 -12.36
N ALA A 125 1.44 -2.83 -13.24
CA ALA A 125 2.60 -3.67 -13.59
C ALA A 125 3.82 -2.87 -14.08
N GLY A 126 3.60 -1.70 -14.68
CA GLY A 126 4.66 -0.82 -15.18
C GLY A 126 5.24 0.16 -14.16
N LEU A 127 4.75 0.19 -12.92
CA LEU A 127 5.26 1.11 -11.89
C LEU A 127 6.62 0.64 -11.36
N PRO A 128 7.60 1.54 -11.18
CA PRO A 128 8.91 1.17 -10.64
C PRO A 128 8.86 0.70 -9.18
N HIS A 129 7.76 0.99 -8.47
CA HIS A 129 7.51 0.53 -7.10
C HIS A 129 7.12 -0.95 -7.03
N VAL A 130 6.51 -1.50 -8.09
CA VAL A 130 5.95 -2.85 -8.06
C VAL A 130 7.06 -3.87 -8.30
N ALA A 131 7.49 -4.54 -7.22
CA ALA A 131 8.49 -5.60 -7.25
C ALA A 131 7.89 -6.95 -7.66
N GLY A 132 6.60 -7.15 -7.41
CA GLY A 132 5.87 -8.35 -7.79
C GLY A 132 4.40 -8.08 -7.99
N LEU A 133 3.86 -8.54 -9.11
CA LEU A 133 2.43 -8.63 -9.38
C LEU A 133 2.11 -10.11 -9.55
N ILE A 134 1.24 -10.64 -8.70
CA ILE A 134 0.85 -12.04 -8.73
C ILE A 134 -0.65 -12.09 -8.96
N ASP A 135 -1.05 -12.56 -10.13
CA ASP A 135 -2.45 -12.72 -10.52
C ASP A 135 -2.86 -14.19 -10.50
N ASN A 136 -4.14 -14.41 -10.23
CA ASN A 136 -4.80 -15.71 -10.37
C ASN A 136 -4.13 -16.86 -9.61
N LEU A 137 -3.76 -16.63 -8.34
CA LEU A 137 -3.13 -17.64 -7.49
C LEU A 137 -4.04 -18.86 -7.26
N ALA A 138 -5.36 -18.69 -7.37
CA ALA A 138 -6.33 -19.77 -7.19
C ALA A 138 -6.09 -20.97 -8.12
N ASP A 139 -5.53 -20.74 -9.31
CA ASP A 139 -5.30 -21.79 -10.31
C ASP A 139 -3.90 -22.41 -10.24
N ASP A 140 -2.98 -21.86 -9.42
CA ASP A 140 -1.60 -22.32 -9.33
C ASP A 140 -1.06 -22.35 -7.88
N PRO A 141 -1.23 -23.48 -7.17
CA PRO A 141 -0.68 -23.67 -5.83
C PRO A 141 0.84 -23.51 -5.74
N GLN A 142 1.58 -23.75 -6.84
CA GLN A 142 3.02 -23.55 -6.85
C GLN A 142 3.38 -22.05 -6.79
N LEU A 143 2.55 -21.17 -7.36
CA LEU A 143 2.74 -19.72 -7.22
C LEU A 143 2.52 -19.26 -5.79
N VAL A 144 1.54 -19.80 -5.07
CA VAL A 144 1.33 -19.50 -3.64
C VAL A 144 2.57 -19.83 -2.82
N GLU A 145 3.10 -21.05 -2.96
CA GLU A 145 4.27 -21.47 -2.19
C GLU A 145 5.54 -20.68 -2.54
N ARG A 146 5.70 -20.32 -3.82
CA ARG A 146 6.79 -19.45 -4.27
C ARG A 146 6.65 -18.03 -3.70
N ALA A 147 5.44 -17.48 -3.66
CA ALA A 147 5.18 -16.18 -3.05
C ALA A 147 5.54 -16.21 -1.56
N ARG A 148 5.08 -17.23 -0.83
CA ARG A 148 5.38 -17.44 0.59
C ARG A 148 6.89 -17.57 0.84
N THR A 149 7.56 -18.42 0.08
CA THR A 149 9.02 -18.61 0.17
C THR A 149 9.77 -17.31 -0.12
N SER A 150 9.34 -16.54 -1.11
CA SER A 150 9.98 -15.26 -1.48
C SER A 150 9.80 -14.20 -0.40
N ILE A 151 8.60 -14.09 0.19
CA ILE A 151 8.34 -13.17 1.30
C ILE A 151 9.19 -13.54 2.52
N ASN A 152 9.26 -14.83 2.86
CA ASN A 152 10.10 -15.30 3.97
C ASN A 152 11.59 -15.03 3.72
N GLY A 153 12.08 -15.25 2.50
CA GLY A 153 13.45 -14.91 2.12
C GLY A 153 13.74 -13.41 2.24
N GLU A 154 12.78 -12.55 1.88
CA GLU A 154 12.91 -11.10 2.01
C GLU A 154 12.95 -10.64 3.47
N VAL A 155 12.19 -11.29 4.37
CA VAL A 155 12.26 -11.05 5.82
C VAL A 155 13.68 -11.34 6.33
N VAL A 156 14.24 -12.51 5.99
CA VAL A 156 15.60 -12.90 6.41
C VAL A 156 16.63 -11.92 5.87
N ARG A 157 16.56 -11.58 4.58
CA ARG A 157 17.48 -10.62 3.94
C ARG A 157 17.46 -9.25 4.64
N ARG A 158 16.28 -8.75 5.02
CA ARG A 158 16.15 -7.48 5.74
C ARG A 158 16.71 -7.55 7.16
N GLN A 159 16.51 -8.66 7.86
CA GLN A 159 17.12 -8.88 9.17
C GLN A 159 18.66 -8.86 9.09
N GLU A 160 19.24 -9.46 8.05
CA GLU A 160 20.68 -9.42 7.80
C GLU A 160 21.17 -8.00 7.52
N LEU A 161 20.49 -7.23 6.66
CA LEU A 161 20.83 -5.84 6.40
C LEU A 161 20.80 -4.96 7.66
N LEU A 162 19.78 -5.14 8.51
CA LEU A 162 19.68 -4.43 9.79
C LEU A 162 20.83 -4.78 10.74
N ARG A 163 21.20 -6.08 10.81
CA ARG A 163 22.32 -6.57 11.60
C ARG A 163 23.64 -5.99 11.10
N ASP A 164 23.89 -6.06 9.81
CA ASP A 164 25.15 -5.64 9.19
C ASP A 164 25.33 -4.10 9.22
N ALA A 165 24.24 -3.35 9.29
CA ALA A 165 24.23 -1.89 9.50
C ALA A 165 24.43 -1.46 10.97
N GLY A 166 24.89 -2.36 11.84
CA GLY A 166 25.15 -2.07 13.26
C GLY A 166 24.03 -2.50 14.20
N SER A 167 23.31 -3.58 13.87
CA SER A 167 22.20 -4.11 14.67
C SER A 167 21.10 -3.09 14.92
N LEU A 168 20.66 -2.43 13.85
CA LEU A 168 19.60 -1.43 13.93
C LEU A 168 18.27 -2.09 14.31
N PRO A 169 17.45 -1.43 15.15
CA PRO A 169 16.22 -2.03 15.67
C PRO A 169 15.06 -2.00 14.68
N SER A 170 15.09 -1.13 13.66
CA SER A 170 14.00 -1.04 12.68
C SER A 170 14.44 -0.45 11.34
N ILE A 171 13.57 -0.62 10.34
CA ILE A 171 13.73 -0.01 9.01
C ILE A 171 13.76 1.52 9.07
N SER A 172 13.01 2.16 9.98
CA SER A 172 13.04 3.61 10.17
C SER A 172 14.44 4.10 10.56
N HIS A 173 15.12 3.37 11.44
CA HIS A 173 16.51 3.65 11.83
C HIS A 173 17.48 3.42 10.67
N TYR A 174 17.28 2.35 9.89
CA TYR A 174 18.09 2.08 8.70
C TYR A 174 17.97 3.21 7.67
N ARG A 175 16.75 3.66 7.40
CA ARG A 175 16.48 4.77 6.48
C ARG A 175 17.10 6.07 6.98
N GLN A 176 17.05 6.35 8.28
CA GLN A 176 17.74 7.50 8.87
C GLN A 176 19.26 7.39 8.68
N LEU A 177 19.86 6.24 9.01
CA LEU A 177 21.30 6.01 8.83
C LEU A 177 21.73 6.19 7.38
N ARG A 178 20.94 5.70 6.41
CA ARG A 178 21.24 5.83 4.98
C ARG A 178 21.30 7.28 4.49
N ARG A 179 20.64 8.23 5.17
CA ARG A 179 20.79 9.67 4.85
C ARG A 179 22.20 10.18 5.13
N GLU A 180 22.89 9.59 6.11
CA GLU A 180 24.27 9.89 6.48
C GLU A 180 25.27 8.95 5.79
N ARG A 181 24.82 7.75 5.40
CA ARG A 181 25.58 6.68 4.76
C ARG A 181 24.91 6.25 3.44
N PRO A 182 25.00 7.07 2.38
CA PRO A 182 24.34 6.78 1.10
C PRO A 182 24.92 5.56 0.37
N ASP A 183 26.07 5.04 0.82
CA ASP A 183 26.69 3.81 0.36
C ASP A 183 25.93 2.55 0.76
N LEU A 184 25.06 2.63 1.78
CA LEU A 184 24.20 1.50 2.18
C LEU A 184 23.17 1.18 1.09
N ALA A 185 22.95 -0.12 0.90
CA ALA A 185 21.93 -0.62 -0.02
C ALA A 185 20.55 -0.03 0.32
N PRO A 186 19.72 0.34 -0.66
CA PRO A 186 18.36 0.79 -0.37
C PRO A 186 17.55 -0.35 0.24
N MET A 187 16.77 -0.02 1.27
CA MET A 187 15.80 -0.93 1.89
C MET A 187 14.45 -0.20 1.96
N PRO A 188 13.68 -0.20 0.86
CA PRO A 188 12.37 0.44 0.84
C PRO A 188 11.40 -0.28 1.78
N HIS A 189 10.42 0.44 2.33
CA HIS A 189 9.29 -0.20 2.99
C HIS A 189 8.58 -1.11 1.99
N LEU A 190 8.22 -2.33 2.41
CA LEU A 190 7.50 -3.28 1.56
C LEU A 190 6.02 -3.21 1.91
N PHE A 191 5.21 -2.74 0.97
CA PHE A 191 3.76 -2.74 1.09
C PHE A 191 3.17 -3.92 0.32
N VAL A 192 2.61 -4.88 1.05
CA VAL A 192 2.00 -6.09 0.46
C VAL A 192 0.49 -5.92 0.50
N VAL A 193 -0.16 -6.06 -0.66
CA VAL A 193 -1.61 -6.03 -0.80
C VAL A 193 -2.08 -7.38 -1.31
N ILE A 194 -3.00 -8.01 -0.58
CA ILE A 194 -3.64 -9.26 -0.98
C ILE A 194 -5.13 -9.01 -1.15
N ASP A 195 -5.60 -8.94 -2.39
CA ASP A 195 -7.03 -8.92 -2.69
C ASP A 195 -7.61 -10.33 -2.58
N GLU A 196 -8.87 -10.41 -2.14
CA GLU A 196 -9.57 -11.68 -1.87
C GLU A 196 -8.86 -12.58 -0.82
N PHE A 197 -8.23 -11.97 0.20
CA PHE A 197 -7.50 -12.69 1.27
C PHE A 197 -8.32 -13.77 1.99
N GLY A 198 -9.63 -13.57 2.21
CA GLY A 198 -10.47 -14.59 2.86
C GLY A 198 -10.58 -15.90 2.08
N GLU A 199 -10.52 -15.81 0.74
CA GLU A 199 -10.55 -16.97 -0.15
C GLU A 199 -9.21 -17.69 -0.15
N LEU A 200 -8.11 -16.92 -0.15
CA LEU A 200 -6.76 -17.46 0.05
C LEU A 200 -6.68 -18.28 1.33
N LEU A 201 -7.17 -17.75 2.47
CA LEU A 201 -7.15 -18.48 3.75
C LEU A 201 -7.99 -19.76 3.74
N THR A 202 -9.08 -19.76 2.99
CA THR A 202 -9.95 -20.93 2.89
C THR A 202 -9.31 -22.05 2.09
N ALA A 203 -8.57 -21.68 1.03
CA ALA A 203 -7.87 -22.63 0.17
C ALA A 203 -6.53 -23.08 0.74
N GLU A 204 -5.79 -22.17 1.39
CA GLU A 204 -4.42 -22.37 1.87
C GLU A 204 -4.30 -21.91 3.34
N PRO A 205 -4.83 -22.68 4.31
CA PRO A 205 -4.80 -22.31 5.72
C PRO A 205 -3.37 -22.13 6.28
N GLU A 206 -2.41 -22.88 5.75
CA GLU A 206 -0.99 -22.84 6.13
C GLU A 206 -0.28 -21.55 5.69
N PHE A 207 -0.94 -20.69 4.88
CA PHE A 207 -0.35 -19.42 4.45
C PHE A 207 -0.11 -18.44 5.62
N VAL A 208 -0.80 -18.63 6.75
CA VAL A 208 -0.73 -17.74 7.94
C VAL A 208 0.21 -18.27 9.02
N ASP A 209 0.69 -19.50 8.89
CA ASP A 209 1.63 -20.13 9.82
C ASP A 209 3.09 -19.74 9.53
#